data_AF-A0A498G723-F1
#
_entry.id   AF-A0A498G723-F1
#
_cell.length_a   1.000
_cell.length_b   1.000
_cell.length_c   1.000
_cell.angle_alpha   90.00
_cell.angle_beta   90.00
_cell.angle_gamma   90.00
#
_symmetry.space_group_name_H-M   'P 1'
#
loop_
_entity.id
_entity.type
_entity.pdbx_description
1 polymer ?
#
loop_
_entity_poly.entity_id
_entity_poly.type
_entity_poly.pdbx_seq_one_letter_code
_entity_poly.pdbx_strand_id
1 'polypeptide(L)'
;MAASTMIFGLVGALFPRRVLDLAERFVLVGYENPEDLEPSEWYVSATRAQSALSALAGGVVLALEYGSTCGSESDEDAADVEDAE
;
A
#
# COMPACT_ATOMS: atom_id res chain seq x y z
N MET A 1 -1.77 8.53 -2.13
CA MET A 1 -2.24 7.16 -2.44
C MET A 1 -1.34 6.07 -1.87
N ALA A 2 -0.01 6.25 -1.82
CA ALA A 2 0.91 5.21 -1.33
C ALA A 2 0.61 4.75 0.12
N ALA A 3 0.35 5.68 1.04
CA ALA A 3 -0.02 5.36 2.42
C ALA A 3 -1.30 4.52 2.52
N SER A 4 -2.37 4.92 1.83
CA SER A 4 -3.61 4.15 1.81
C SER A 4 -3.41 2.75 1.23
N THR A 5 -2.64 2.62 0.14
CA THR A 5 -2.31 1.32 -0.46
C THR A 5 -1.52 0.44 0.52
N MET A 6 -0.55 1.02 1.23
CA MET A 6 0.22 0.32 2.24
C MET A 6 -0.70 -0.21 3.36
N ILE A 7 -1.56 0.65 3.90
CA ILE A 7 -2.46 0.33 5.00
C ILE A 7 -3.46 -0.76 4.60
N PHE A 8 -4.16 -0.59 3.47
CA PHE A 8 -5.13 -1.59 3.00
C PHE A 8 -4.43 -2.92 2.66
N GLY A 9 -3.24 -2.86 2.09
CA GLY A 9 -2.40 -4.04 1.88
C GLY A 9 -2.06 -4.77 3.18
N LEU A 10 -1.69 -4.05 4.25
CA LEU A 10 -1.42 -4.67 5.55
C LEU A 10 -2.68 -5.32 6.13
N VAL A 11 -3.82 -4.63 6.09
CA VAL A 11 -5.09 -5.18 6.58
C VAL A 11 -5.45 -6.48 5.86
N GLY A 12 -5.35 -6.51 4.53
CA GLY A 12 -5.63 -7.72 3.75
C GLY A 12 -4.59 -8.84 3.94
N ALA A 13 -3.33 -8.49 4.25
CA ALA A 13 -2.29 -9.48 4.51
C ALA A 13 -2.42 -10.14 5.90
N LEU A 14 -2.88 -9.38 6.90
CA LEU A 14 -3.05 -9.89 8.27
C LEU A 14 -4.41 -10.55 8.47
N PHE A 15 -5.46 -10.03 7.84
CA PHE A 15 -6.83 -10.47 8.05
C PHE A 15 -7.54 -10.82 6.73
N PRO A 16 -6.98 -11.73 5.91
CA PRO A 16 -7.51 -12.03 4.57
C PRO A 16 -8.97 -12.50 4.61
N ARG A 17 -9.34 -13.34 5.58
CA ARG A 17 -10.73 -13.83 5.71
C ARG A 17 -11.72 -12.70 5.97
N ARG A 18 -11.40 -11.75 6.85
CA ARG A 18 -12.28 -10.61 7.14
C ARG A 18 -12.47 -9.69 5.94
N VAL A 19 -11.44 -9.53 5.11
CA VAL A 19 -11.54 -8.78 3.87
C VAL A 19 -12.44 -9.52 2.87
N LEU A 20 -12.33 -10.85 2.78
CA LEU A 20 -13.20 -11.66 1.93
C LEU A 20 -14.66 -11.63 2.40
N ASP A 21 -14.94 -11.75 3.70
CA ASP A 21 -16.30 -11.63 4.25
C ASP A 21 -16.93 -10.27 3.90
N LEU A 22 -16.13 -9.20 3.95
CA LEU A 22 -16.58 -7.86 3.59
C LEU A 22 -16.81 -7.77 2.07
N ALA A 23 -15.90 -8.32 1.28
CA ALA A 23 -16.04 -8.35 -0.17
C ALA A 23 -17.29 -9.13 -0.60
N GLU A 24 -17.60 -10.26 0.03
CA GLU A 24 -18.82 -11.01 -0.22
C GLU A 24 -20.06 -10.14 -0.02
N ARG A 25 -20.15 -9.44 1.13
CA ARG A 25 -21.32 -8.61 1.45
C ARG A 25 -21.51 -7.38 0.55
N PHE A 26 -20.43 -6.80 0.03
CA PHE A 26 -20.51 -5.58 -0.79
C PHE A 26 -20.38 -5.82 -2.30
N VAL A 27 -19.54 -6.78 -2.69
CA VAL A 27 -19.24 -7.09 -4.09
C VAL A 27 -20.20 -8.13 -4.64
N LEU A 28 -20.64 -9.09 -3.82
CA LEU A 28 -21.51 -10.19 -4.25
C LEU A 28 -22.98 -9.99 -3.85
N VAL A 29 -23.37 -8.81 -3.37
CA VAL A 29 -24.74 -8.49 -2.91
C VAL A 29 -25.85 -8.80 -3.93
N GLY A 30 -25.52 -8.81 -5.22
CA GLY A 30 -26.47 -9.11 -6.30
C GLY A 30 -26.46 -10.56 -6.80
N TYR A 31 -25.62 -11.42 -6.21
CA TYR A 31 -25.59 -12.84 -6.55
C TYR A 31 -26.67 -13.59 -5.76
N GLU A 32 -27.03 -14.78 -6.25
CA GLU A 32 -27.97 -15.66 -5.56
C GLU A 32 -27.21 -16.52 -4.54
N ASN A 33 -27.57 -16.38 -3.26
CA ASN A 33 -26.95 -17.03 -2.09
C ASN A 33 -25.43 -16.80 -1.94
N PRO A 34 -24.92 -15.55 -1.94
CA PRO A 34 -23.51 -15.25 -1.73
C PRO A 34 -22.98 -15.73 -0.36
N GLU A 35 -23.86 -15.81 0.65
CA GLU A 35 -23.55 -16.27 2.01
C GLU A 35 -23.17 -17.75 2.12
N ASP A 36 -23.50 -18.55 1.10
CA ASP A 36 -23.14 -19.97 1.05
C ASP A 36 -21.74 -20.21 0.48
N LEU A 37 -21.05 -19.14 0.04
CA LEU A 37 -19.74 -19.24 -0.57
C LEU A 37 -18.64 -19.32 0.49
N GLU A 38 -17.92 -20.43 0.49
CA GLU A 38 -16.74 -20.59 1.34
C GLU A 38 -15.43 -20.47 0.53
N PRO A 39 -14.55 -19.52 0.88
CA PRO A 39 -13.31 -19.31 0.16
C PRO A 39 -12.37 -20.49 0.38
N SER A 40 -11.98 -21.13 -0.72
CA SER A 40 -10.95 -22.16 -0.72
C SER A 40 -9.61 -21.66 -0.12
N GLU A 41 -8.85 -22.56 0.49
CA GLU A 41 -7.61 -22.19 1.20
C GLU A 41 -6.56 -21.51 0.32
N TRP A 42 -6.44 -21.95 -0.95
CA TRP A 42 -5.53 -21.33 -1.90
C TRP A 42 -5.94 -19.88 -2.21
N TYR A 43 -7.24 -19.58 -2.24
CA TYR A 43 -7.75 -18.23 -2.49
C TYR A 43 -7.50 -17.29 -1.32
N VAL A 44 -7.64 -17.79 -0.08
CA VAL A 44 -7.24 -17.06 1.14
C VAL A 44 -5.74 -16.76 1.10
N SER A 45 -4.93 -17.74 0.69
CA SER A 45 -3.47 -17.60 0.57
C SER A 45 -3.07 -16.60 -0.53
N ALA A 46 -3.74 -16.64 -1.69
CA ALA A 46 -3.53 -15.71 -2.78
C ALA A 46 -3.90 -14.27 -2.39
N THR A 47 -5.04 -14.10 -1.71
CA THR A 47 -5.48 -12.79 -1.20
C THR A 47 -4.44 -12.21 -0.24
N ARG A 48 -3.96 -13.02 0.70
CA ARG A 48 -2.88 -12.61 1.62
C ARG A 48 -1.62 -12.19 0.89
N ALA A 49 -1.19 -12.95 -0.11
CA ALA A 49 0.00 -12.65 -0.91
C ALA A 49 -0.17 -11.34 -1.71
N GLN A 50 -1.31 -11.16 -2.38
CA GLN A 50 -1.63 -9.94 -3.14
C GLN A 50 -1.64 -8.71 -2.22
N SER A 51 -2.26 -8.81 -1.05
CA SER A 51 -2.32 -7.72 -0.09
C SER A 51 -0.94 -7.40 0.49
N ALA A 52 -0.09 -8.41 0.74
CA ALA A 52 1.29 -8.19 1.18
C ALA A 52 2.12 -7.48 0.09
N LEU A 53 1.96 -7.84 -1.18
CA LEU A 53 2.60 -7.14 -2.29
C LEU A 53 2.10 -5.69 -2.41
N SER A 54 0.80 -5.46 -2.20
CA SER A 54 0.23 -4.11 -2.18
C SER A 54 0.81 -3.27 -1.03
N ALA A 55 0.97 -3.88 0.14
CA ALA A 55 1.60 -3.25 1.30
C ALA A 55 3.03 -2.82 0.98
N LEU A 56 3.83 -3.73 0.42
CA LEU A 56 5.20 -3.48 0.00
C LEU A 56 5.29 -2.37 -1.04
N ALA A 57 4.45 -2.41 -2.08
CA ALA A 57 4.43 -1.39 -3.12
C ALA A 57 4.13 0.01 -2.54
N GLY A 58 3.14 0.12 -1.65
CA GLY A 58 2.85 1.38 -0.95
C GLY A 58 4.00 1.86 -0.07
N GLY A 59 4.65 0.94 0.65
CA GLY A 59 5.81 1.23 1.51
C GLY A 59 7.04 1.69 0.72
N VAL A 60 7.32 1.07 -0.43
CA VAL A 60 8.43 1.48 -1.31
C VAL A 60 8.22 2.89 -1.84
N VAL A 61 7.01 3.22 -2.31
CA VAL A 61 6.71 4.58 -2.80
C VAL A 61 6.86 5.61 -1.68
N LEU A 62 6.34 5.32 -0.48
CA LEU A 62 6.52 6.21 0.68
C LEU A 62 7.99 6.42 1.06
N ALA A 63 8.79 5.36 1.02
CA ALA A 63 10.22 5.45 1.35
C ALA A 63 10.96 6.35 0.35
N LEU A 64 10.63 6.26 -0.94
CA LEU A 64 11.21 7.12 -1.98
C LEU A 64 10.76 8.58 -1.82
N GLU A 65 9.48 8.83 -1.54
CA GLU A 65 8.94 10.18 -1.30
C GLU A 65 9.60 10.84 -0.07
N TYR A 66 9.80 10.09 1.01
CA TYR A 66 10.46 10.58 2.22
C TYR A 66 11.95 10.87 2.00
N GLY A 67 12.64 10.02 1.23
CA GLY A 67 14.05 10.21 0.87
C GLY A 67 14.31 11.45 0.02
N SER A 68 13.39 11.81 -0.89
CA SER A 68 13.52 13.03 -1.70
C SER A 68 13.33 14.32 -0.90
N THR A 69 12.55 14.31 0.19
CA THR A 69 12.32 15.51 1.02
C THR A 69 13.54 15.89 1.85
N CYS A 70 14.29 14.92 2.38
CA CYS A 70 15.48 15.19 3.21
C CYS A 70 16.77 15.44 2.40
N GLY A 71 16.74 15.30 1.07
CA GLY A 71 17.91 15.44 0.20
C GLY A 71 18.03 16.78 -0.54
N SER A 72 17.11 17.72 -0.31
CA SER A 72 16.99 18.95 -1.12
C SER A 72 17.57 20.22 -0.47
N GLU A 73 18.31 20.13 0.64
CA GLU A 73 18.84 21.27 1.40
C GLU A 73 20.37 21.46 1.22
N SER A 74 20.98 21.13 0.09
CA SER A 74 22.45 21.17 -0.04
C SER A 74 23.05 21.82 -1.30
N ASP A 75 22.29 22.56 -2.10
CA ASP A 75 22.82 23.18 -3.34
C ASP A 75 22.53 24.69 -3.50
N GLU A 76 22.48 25.48 -2.43
CA GLU A 76 22.30 26.96 -2.55
C GLU A 76 23.34 27.84 -1.82
N ASP A 77 24.46 27.29 -1.32
CA ASP A 77 25.42 28.07 -0.49
C ASP A 77 26.90 28.02 -0.97
N ALA A 78 27.15 28.06 -2.29
CA ALA A 78 28.54 28.05 -2.80
C ALA A 78 28.80 28.89 -4.07
N ALA A 79 28.13 30.02 -4.26
CA ALA A 79 28.51 30.96 -5.32
C ALA A 79 28.19 32.41 -4.96
N ASP A 80 28.91 33.00 -3.99
CA ASP A 80 29.17 34.45 -3.97
C ASP A 80 30.17 34.85 -2.86
N VAL A 81 31.40 34.31 -2.86
CA VAL A 81 32.54 34.96 -2.19
C VAL A 81 33.84 34.61 -2.92
N GLU A 82 34.25 35.38 -3.92
CA GLU A 82 35.66 35.67 -4.18
C GLU A 82 35.78 37.10 -4.75
N ASP A 83 36.12 38.02 -3.82
CA ASP A 83 37.01 39.20 -3.93
C ASP A 83 36.85 40.16 -5.12
N ALA A 84 36.48 41.44 -4.98
CA ALA A 84 37.03 42.50 -4.12
C ALA A 84 38.53 42.79 -4.33
N GLU A 85 38.76 43.89 -5.07
CA GLU A 85 39.98 44.72 -5.23
C GLU A 85 41.02 44.34 -6.30
#